data_AF-A0A1I6V883-F1
#
_entry.id   AF-A0A1I6V883-F1
#
_cell.length_a   1.000
_cell.length_b   1.000
_cell.length_c   1.000
_cell.angle_alpha   90.00
_cell.angle_beta   90.00
_cell.angle_gamma   90.00
#
_symmetry.space_group_name_H-M   'P 1'
#
loop_
_entity.id
_entity.type
_entity.pdbx_description
1 polymer ?
#
loop_
_entity_poly.entity_id
_entity_poly.type
_entity_poly.pdbx_seq_one_letter_code
_entity_poly.pdbx_strand_id
1 'polypeptide(L)'
;MGSIGLIIITVFVVIVTLMFCAGVMLDFIRPSVLQVQLLGIQLTLFGILILFAFDGATGYGVTIGIIGLLTGVFGSFRDTADVTNSSGR
;
A
#
# COMPACT_ATOMS: atom_id res chain seq x y z
N MET A 1 -19.62 -16.97 7.88
CA MET A 1 -19.61 -16.16 6.64
C MET A 1 -18.56 -15.05 6.64
N GLY A 2 -18.21 -14.42 7.79
CA GLY A 2 -17.21 -13.33 7.85
C GLY A 2 -15.81 -13.68 7.32
N SER A 3 -15.35 -14.93 7.45
CA SER A 3 -14.01 -15.35 7.00
C SER A 3 -13.82 -15.27 5.48
N ILE A 4 -14.79 -15.72 4.67
CA ILE A 4 -14.67 -15.73 3.20
C ILE A 4 -14.63 -14.31 2.64
N GLY A 5 -15.46 -13.40 3.18
CA GLY A 5 -15.46 -11.99 2.76
C GLY A 5 -14.13 -11.30 3.06
N LEU A 6 -13.57 -11.54 4.25
CA LEU A 6 -12.24 -11.01 4.62
C LEU A 6 -11.14 -11.57 3.71
N ILE A 7 -11.16 -12.87 3.41
CA ILE A 7 -10.21 -13.49 2.48
C ILE A 7 -10.27 -12.81 1.11
N ILE A 8 -11.47 -12.65 0.55
CA ILE A 8 -11.66 -12.03 -0.78
C ILE A 8 -11.13 -10.59 -0.77
N ILE A 9 -11.46 -9.80 0.25
CA ILE A 9 -11.01 -8.40 0.37
C ILE A 9 -9.49 -8.35 0.49
N THR A 10 -8.88 -9.17 1.34
CA THR A 10 -7.43 -9.19 1.51
C THR A 10 -6.72 -9.56 0.21
N VAL A 11 -7.18 -10.62 -0.47
CA VAL A 11 -6.60 -11.03 -1.77
C VAL A 11 -6.75 -9.92 -2.80
N PHE A 12 -7.92 -9.27 -2.86
CA PHE A 12 -8.14 -8.14 -3.77
C PHE A 12 -7.19 -6.97 -3.50
N VAL A 13 -7.05 -6.57 -2.23
CA VAL A 13 -6.12 -5.51 -1.82
C VAL A 13 -4.68 -5.84 -2.21
N VAL A 14 -4.25 -7.09 -2.00
CA VAL A 14 -2.91 -7.56 -2.39
C VAL A 14 -2.72 -7.44 -3.90
N ILE A 15 -3.65 -7.97 -4.70
CA ILE A 15 -3.56 -7.95 -6.17
C ILE A 15 -3.50 -6.51 -6.68
N VAL A 16 -4.40 -5.64 -6.21
CA VAL A 16 -4.45 -4.23 -6.65
C VAL A 16 -3.16 -3.50 -6.28
N THR A 17 -2.63 -3.74 -5.08
CA THR A 17 -1.36 -3.13 -4.64
C THR A 17 -0.19 -3.61 -5.48
N LEU A 18 -0.14 -4.91 -5.81
CA LEU A 18 0.90 -5.47 -6.69
C LEU A 18 0.81 -4.90 -8.11
N MET A 19 -0.40 -4.78 -8.68
CA MET A 19 -0.61 -4.17 -9.99
C MET A 19 -0.18 -2.70 -10.00
N PHE A 20 -0.48 -1.97 -8.93
CA PHE A 20 -0.03 -0.58 -8.77
C PHE A 20 1.50 -0.48 -8.73
N CYS A 21 2.16 -1.28 -7.88
CA CYS A 21 3.63 -1.31 -7.81
C CYS A 21 4.27 -1.70 -9.15
N ALA A 22 3.74 -2.71 -9.84
CA ALA A 22 4.22 -3.11 -11.16
C ALA A 22 4.02 -2.00 -12.21
N GLY A 23 2.86 -1.34 -12.22
CA GLY A 23 2.58 -0.23 -13.12
C GLY A 23 3.51 0.97 -12.89
N VAL A 24 3.88 1.22 -11.64
CA VAL A 24 4.88 2.23 -11.29
C VAL A 24 6.28 1.82 -11.76
N MET A 25 6.70 0.57 -11.50
CA MET A 25 8.04 0.10 -11.88
C MET A 25 8.25 -0.01 -13.39
N LEU A 26 7.19 -0.30 -14.15
CA LEU A 26 7.22 -0.36 -15.60
C LEU A 26 7.00 1.02 -16.27
N ASP A 27 6.99 2.11 -15.49
CA ASP A 27 6.68 3.47 -15.94
C ASP A 27 5.32 3.62 -16.67
N PHE A 28 4.42 2.64 -16.53
CA PHE A 28 3.08 2.66 -17.13
C PHE A 28 2.18 3.72 -16.50
N ILE A 29 2.40 3.99 -15.20
CA ILE A 29 1.76 5.08 -14.45
C ILE A 29 2.82 5.89 -13.70
N ARG A 30 2.64 7.21 -13.63
CA ARG A 30 3.53 8.13 -12.90
C ARG A 30 2.77 8.86 -11.78
N PRO A 31 2.40 8.15 -10.70
CA PRO A 31 1.78 8.79 -9.55
C PRO A 31 2.78 9.70 -8.86
N SER A 32 2.30 10.80 -8.28
CA SER A 32 3.13 11.67 -7.44
C SER A 32 3.50 10.96 -6.14
N VAL A 33 4.62 11.38 -5.53
CA VAL A 33 5.08 10.85 -4.23
C VAL A 33 3.96 10.90 -3.19
N LEU A 34 3.25 12.03 -3.14
CA LEU A 34 2.17 12.27 -2.19
C LEU A 34 0.97 11.33 -2.41
N GLN A 35 0.68 10.96 -3.67
CA GLN A 35 -0.37 9.96 -3.98
C GLN A 35 0.02 8.56 -3.48
N VAL A 36 1.28 8.16 -3.67
CA VAL A 36 1.78 6.86 -3.20
C VAL A 36 1.75 6.79 -1.67
N GLN A 37 2.17 7.87 -1.00
CA GLN A 37 2.14 7.97 0.46
C GLN A 37 0.71 7.95 1.02
N LEU A 38 -0.21 8.72 0.44
CA LEU A 38 -1.62 8.72 0.85
C LEU A 38 -2.26 7.34 0.66
N LEU A 39 -1.98 6.66 -0.44
CA LEU A 39 -2.44 5.28 -0.68
C LEU A 39 -1.93 4.35 0.43
N GLY A 40 -0.64 4.44 0.78
CA GLY A 40 -0.05 3.66 1.85
C GLY A 40 -0.71 3.94 3.22
N ILE A 41 -0.97 5.20 3.55
CA ILE A 41 -1.66 5.59 4.79
C ILE A 41 -3.10 5.05 4.78
N GLN A 42 -3.84 5.19 3.68
CA GLN A 42 -5.20 4.68 3.55
C GLN A 42 -5.27 3.16 3.75
N LEU A 43 -4.37 2.41 3.12
CA LEU A 43 -4.27 0.96 3.31
C LEU A 43 -3.89 0.59 4.75
N THR A 44 -3.00 1.36 5.37
CA THR A 44 -2.61 1.16 6.77
C THR A 44 -3.80 1.34 7.70
N LEU A 45 -4.52 2.46 7.58
CA LEU A 45 -5.71 2.76 8.36
C LEU A 45 -6.82 1.75 8.12
N PHE A 46 -6.98 1.29 6.88
CA PHE A 46 -7.96 0.26 6.53
C PHE A 46 -7.63 -1.09 7.20
N GLY A 47 -6.35 -1.49 7.23
CA GLY A 47 -5.90 -2.67 7.96
C GLY A 47 -6.16 -2.57 9.47
N ILE A 48 -5.88 -1.41 10.07
CA ILE A 48 -6.19 -1.12 11.47
C ILE A 48 -7.70 -1.22 11.72
N LEU A 49 -8.53 -0.66 10.84
CA LEU A 49 -9.99 -0.74 10.95
C LEU A 49 -10.46 -2.20 10.95
N ILE A 50 -9.94 -3.03 10.03
CA ILE A 50 -10.28 -4.47 9.98
C ILE A 50 -9.89 -5.17 11.28
N LEU A 51 -8.73 -4.85 11.84
CA LEU A 51 -8.22 -5.44 13.09
C LEU A 51 -9.18 -5.18 14.26
N PHE A 52 -9.71 -3.96 14.37
CA PHE A 52 -10.63 -3.59 15.45
C PHE A 52 -12.10 -3.93 15.18
N ALA A 53 -12.50 -4.05 13.91
CA ALA A 53 -13.90 -4.24 13.54
C ALA A 53 -14.35 -5.72 13.55
N PHE A 54 -13.42 -6.67 13.44
CA PHE A 54 -13.76 -8.09 13.29
C PHE A 54 -12.94 -8.98 14.24
N ASP A 55 -13.62 -9.67 15.15
CA ASP A 55 -13.01 -10.68 16.02
C ASP A 55 -12.41 -11.83 15.19
N GLY A 56 -11.15 -12.17 15.47
CA GLY A 56 -10.41 -13.19 14.74
C GLY A 56 -9.86 -12.76 13.37
N ALA A 57 -10.02 -11.48 12.99
CA ALA A 57 -9.48 -10.95 11.73
C ALA A 57 -8.05 -10.40 11.83
N THR A 58 -7.36 -10.63 12.96
CA THR A 58 -6.04 -10.08 13.27
C THR A 58 -5.04 -10.30 12.14
N GLY A 59 -5.00 -11.51 11.55
CA GLY A 59 -4.09 -11.81 10.44
C GLY A 59 -4.34 -10.92 9.22
N TYR A 60 -5.60 -10.78 8.79
CA TYR A 60 -5.98 -10.00 7.63
C TYR A 60 -5.70 -8.50 7.83
N GLY A 61 -6.09 -7.95 8.98
CA GLY A 61 -5.87 -6.55 9.32
C GLY A 61 -4.39 -6.20 9.38
N VAL A 62 -3.57 -7.06 10.00
CA VAL A 62 -2.11 -6.89 10.07
C VAL A 62 -1.47 -6.96 8.68
N THR A 63 -1.84 -7.94 7.85
CA THR A 63 -1.30 -8.05 6.48
C THR A 63 -1.58 -6.80 5.64
N ILE A 64 -2.84 -6.34 5.63
CA ILE A 64 -3.24 -5.13 4.90
C ILE A 64 -2.50 -3.91 5.46
N GLY A 65 -2.39 -3.81 6.78
CA GLY A 65 -1.66 -2.73 7.46
C GLY A 65 -0.18 -2.65 7.05
N ILE A 66 0.52 -3.79 7.07
CA ILE A 66 1.93 -3.88 6.68
C ILE A 66 2.12 -3.51 5.20
N ILE A 67 1.25 -4.01 4.32
CA ILE A 67 1.31 -3.67 2.89
C ILE A 67 1.14 -2.17 2.69
N GLY A 68 0.21 -1.54 3.42
CA GLY A 68 0.02 -0.09 3.40
C GLY A 68 1.27 0.66 3.83
N LEU A 69 1.88 0.27 4.95
CA LEU A 69 3.11 0.87 5.45
C LEU A 69 4.26 0.77 4.45
N LEU A 70 4.48 -0.41 3.87
CA LEU A 70 5.52 -0.64 2.86
C LEU A 70 5.27 0.22 1.61
N THR A 71 4.02 0.32 1.17
CA THR A 71 3.63 1.14 0.01
C THR A 71 3.89 2.62 0.28
N GLY A 72 3.55 3.11 1.47
CA GLY A 72 3.81 4.50 1.87
C GLY A 72 5.30 4.83 1.95
N VAL A 73 6.10 3.94 2.54
CA VAL A 73 7.56 4.06 2.63
C VAL A 73 8.20 4.05 1.24
N PHE A 74 7.74 3.18 0.33
CA PHE A 74 8.22 3.15 -1.05
C PHE A 74 8.02 4.50 -1.76
N GLY A 75 6.89 5.18 -1.52
CA GLY A 75 6.66 6.54 -2.02
C GLY A 75 7.72 7.53 -1.54
N SER A 76 8.10 7.47 -0.26
CA SER A 76 9.13 8.32 0.33
C SER A 76 10.50 8.17 -0.33
N PHE A 77 10.92 6.94 -0.65
CA PHE A 77 12.22 6.70 -1.28
C PHE A 77 12.30 7.18 -2.74
N ARG A 78 11.17 7.25 -3.47
CA ARG A 78 11.16 7.81 -4.83
C ARG A 78 11.55 9.28 -4.87
N ASP A 79 11.18 10.06 -3.86
CA ASP A 79 11.49 11.49 -3.79
C ASP A 79 13.01 11.73 -3.63
N THR A 80 13.67 10.90 -2.81
CA THR A 80 15.12 11.00 -2.58
C THR A 80 15.94 10.71 -3.84
N ALA A 81 15.48 9.79 -4.69
CA ALA A 81 16.15 9.45 -5.95
C ALA A 81 16.09 10.60 -6.97
N ASP A 82 14.97 11.32 -7.05
CA ASP A 82 14.83 12.47 -7.97
C ASP A 82 15.64 13.69 -7.50
N VAL A 83 15.65 13.98 -6.20
CA VAL A 83 16.44 15.11 -5.65
C VAL A 83 17.94 14.90 -5.85
N THR A 84 18.45 13.68 -5.64
CA THR A 84 19.88 13.37 -5.75
C THR A 84 20.41 13.52 -7.18
N ASN A 85 19.62 13.18 -8.20
CA ASN A 85 20.00 13.35 -9.61
C ASN A 85 19.97 14.81 -10.09
N SER A 86 19.28 15.70 -9.38
CA SER A 86 19.20 17.13 -9.75
C SER A 86 20.36 17.99 -9.24
N SER A 87 21.08 17.55 -8.20
CA SER A 87 22.17 18.30 -7.57
C SER A 87 23.54 18.10 -8.25
N GLY A 88 23.62 17.25 -9.28
CA GLY A 88 24.85 16.92 -10.01
C GLY A 88 24.97 17.56 -11.40
N ARG A 89 24.17 18.58 -11.72
CA ARG A 89 24.21 19.31 -12.99
C ARG A 89 24.54 20.79 -12.78
#